data_AF-A0A6N0ZLL3-F1
#
_entry.id   AF-A0A6N0ZLL3-F1
#
_cell.length_a   1.000
_cell.length_b   1.000
_cell.length_c   1.000
_cell.angle_alpha   90.00
_cell.angle_beta   90.00
_cell.angle_gamma   90.00
#
_symmetry.space_group_name_H-M   'P 1'
#
loop_
_entity.id
_entity.type
_entity.pdbx_description
1 polymer ?
#
loop_
_entity_poly.entity_id
_entity_poly.type
_entity_poly.pdbx_seq_one_letter_code
_entity_poly.pdbx_strand_id
1 'polypeptide(L)'
;MADCFVSYKREDRGRVEGIVAALRDAGHSVWWDADVGGGARWRETIAAELEAARCVLVCWTSDSVGPAGTYVREEAERAKHRGVLLPLLLDRVAPPFGFGEVQALDLVDWDGRLQSPQWQVVLRATEAMLEGKAPPAAAVRRRRRAWTGGVVAAGLAAIGLLADLTGLHGSLCKPDSLATLCRLIGLGPSSSEMETWDQAKSASAGDALRVYLAKYPTGAFVVEAQARLAGCKKDVEVSWSPYLGTAPLVVPLGPIKAAPSEAAARQAMEADVQRDAEDACSAAPLSELYRPVPGARPDIPAQGWDCRSADQGWRCRYDGKITCQQERRQSVEREICPR
;
A
#
# COMPACT_ATOMS: atom_id res chain seq x y z
N MET A 1 20.15 -32.15 28.18
CA MET A 1 20.00 -30.76 27.72
C MET A 1 21.37 -30.17 27.55
N ALA A 2 21.68 -29.72 26.34
CA ALA A 2 22.93 -29.04 26.06
C ALA A 2 22.88 -27.57 26.50
N ASP A 3 24.03 -27.02 26.82
CA ASP A 3 24.21 -25.61 27.16
C ASP A 3 24.08 -24.71 25.91
N CYS A 4 24.55 -25.21 24.76
CA CYS A 4 24.50 -24.53 23.47
C CYS A 4 23.54 -25.23 22.50
N PHE A 5 22.76 -24.44 21.76
CA PHE A 5 21.96 -24.89 20.63
C PHE A 5 22.48 -24.22 19.36
N VAL A 6 22.69 -24.98 18.28
CA VAL A 6 23.09 -24.41 16.98
C VAL A 6 21.94 -24.53 15.99
N SER A 7 21.36 -23.38 15.62
CA SER A 7 20.33 -23.24 14.60
C SER A 7 20.97 -22.90 13.26
N TYR A 8 20.61 -23.66 12.22
CA TYR A 8 21.16 -23.48 10.89
C TYR A 8 20.23 -24.08 9.84
N LYS A 9 20.48 -23.73 8.58
CA LYS A 9 19.77 -24.30 7.43
C LYS A 9 20.46 -25.60 7.01
N ARG A 10 19.70 -26.68 6.76
CA ARG A 10 20.25 -28.02 6.48
C ARG A 10 21.34 -28.04 5.40
N GLU A 11 21.20 -27.19 4.40
CA GLU A 11 22.13 -27.00 3.28
C GLU A 11 23.53 -26.54 3.75
N ASP A 12 23.61 -25.86 4.90
CA ASP A 12 24.85 -25.39 5.52
C ASP A 12 25.51 -26.40 6.47
N ARG A 13 24.99 -27.62 6.57
CA ARG A 13 25.46 -28.64 7.53
C ARG A 13 26.98 -28.82 7.53
N GLY A 14 27.59 -28.93 6.35
CA GLY A 14 29.04 -29.14 6.24
C GLY A 14 29.88 -28.00 6.83
N ARG A 15 29.35 -26.77 6.83
CA ARG A 15 30.03 -25.60 7.42
C ARG A 15 29.82 -25.54 8.93
N VAL A 16 28.62 -25.92 9.38
CA VAL A 16 28.23 -25.93 10.80
C VAL A 16 28.88 -27.06 11.57
N GLU A 17 29.17 -28.20 10.93
CA GLU A 17 29.93 -29.32 11.51
C GLU A 17 31.25 -28.85 12.15
N GLY A 18 31.99 -27.98 11.46
CA GLY A 18 33.23 -27.41 11.99
C GLY A 18 33.02 -26.54 13.22
N ILE A 19 31.93 -25.76 13.26
CA ILE A 19 31.57 -24.91 14.41
C ILE A 19 31.21 -25.78 15.62
N VAL A 20 30.37 -26.80 15.41
CA VAL A 20 29.94 -27.72 16.47
C VAL A 20 31.12 -28.50 17.03
N ALA A 21 31.99 -29.03 16.17
CA ALA A 21 33.20 -29.72 16.59
C ALA A 21 34.11 -28.79 17.40
N ALA A 22 34.35 -27.57 16.92
CA ALA A 22 35.20 -26.60 17.59
C ALA A 22 34.66 -26.15 18.96
N LEU A 23 33.34 -26.01 19.12
CA LEU A 23 32.69 -25.74 20.41
C LEU A 23 32.82 -26.93 21.38
N ARG A 24 32.65 -28.16 20.87
CA ARG A 24 32.80 -29.39 21.67
C ARG A 24 34.25 -29.61 22.11
N ASP A 25 35.22 -29.34 21.25
CA ASP A 25 36.65 -29.39 21.57
C ASP A 25 37.04 -28.37 22.65
N ALA A 26 36.32 -27.25 22.75
CA ALA A 26 36.44 -26.29 23.83
C ALA A 26 35.74 -26.72 25.14
N GLY A 27 35.13 -27.91 25.17
CA GLY A 27 34.47 -28.48 26.35
C GLY A 27 33.00 -28.08 26.54
N HIS A 28 32.38 -27.42 25.55
CA HIS A 28 30.96 -27.04 25.65
C HIS A 28 30.04 -28.19 25.21
N SER A 29 28.92 -28.33 25.91
CA SER A 29 27.84 -29.22 25.48
C SER A 29 27.02 -28.53 24.38
N VAL A 30 26.94 -29.15 23.20
CA VAL A 30 26.33 -28.55 22.00
C VAL A 30 25.30 -29.51 21.42
N TRP A 31 24.09 -29.00 21.22
CA TRP A 31 23.01 -29.65 20.51
C TRP A 31 22.76 -29.00 19.16
N TRP A 32 22.50 -29.82 18.14
CA TRP A 32 22.14 -29.43 16.78
C TRP A 32 21.35 -30.58 16.14
N ASP A 33 20.58 -30.29 15.09
CA ASP A 33 19.58 -31.21 14.54
C ASP A 33 20.14 -32.59 14.11
N ALA A 34 21.41 -32.66 13.71
CA ALA A 34 22.07 -33.90 13.31
C ALA A 34 22.29 -34.91 14.46
N ASP A 35 22.16 -34.49 15.73
CA ASP A 35 22.28 -35.39 16.88
C ASP A 35 21.00 -36.23 17.11
N VAL A 36 19.88 -35.89 16.48
CA VAL A 36 18.63 -36.62 16.65
C VAL A 36 18.58 -37.82 15.71
N GLY A 37 18.56 -39.03 16.28
CA GLY A 37 18.36 -40.28 15.53
C GLY A 37 16.97 -40.35 14.89
N GLY A 38 16.88 -40.91 13.68
CA GLY A 38 15.62 -41.02 12.95
C GLY A 38 14.59 -41.90 13.66
N GLY A 39 13.58 -41.29 14.28
CA GLY A 39 12.46 -42.00 14.90
C GLY A 39 11.98 -41.35 16.21
N ALA A 40 10.80 -40.73 16.15
CA ALA A 40 9.99 -40.14 17.24
C ALA A 40 10.34 -38.71 17.73
N ARG A 41 9.29 -37.87 17.74
CA ARG A 41 9.12 -36.53 18.35
C ARG A 41 10.18 -35.46 18.04
N TRP A 42 10.81 -35.52 16.86
CA TRP A 42 11.79 -34.54 16.33
C TRP A 42 11.49 -33.06 16.68
N ARG A 43 10.27 -32.59 16.42
CA ARG A 43 9.87 -31.19 16.68
C ARG A 43 9.79 -30.85 18.17
N GLU A 44 9.36 -31.80 19.00
CA GLU A 44 9.26 -31.59 20.45
C GLU A 44 10.65 -31.59 21.08
N THR A 45 11.56 -32.44 20.61
CA THR A 45 12.96 -32.48 21.06
C THR A 45 13.69 -31.19 20.70
N ILE A 46 13.56 -30.69 19.46
CA ILE A 46 14.11 -29.38 19.06
C ILE A 46 13.61 -28.28 19.97
N ALA A 47 12.30 -28.20 20.19
CA ALA A 47 11.72 -27.16 21.02
C ALA A 47 12.21 -27.25 22.46
N ALA A 48 12.30 -28.45 23.03
CA ALA A 48 12.78 -28.66 24.38
C ALA A 48 14.26 -28.26 24.55
N GLU A 49 15.13 -28.64 23.61
CA GLU A 49 16.57 -28.29 23.65
C GLU A 49 16.79 -26.80 23.38
N LEU A 50 16.02 -26.19 22.46
CA LEU A 50 16.06 -24.74 22.24
C LEU A 50 15.69 -23.98 23.52
N GLU A 51 14.62 -24.39 24.21
CA GLU A 51 14.19 -23.77 25.47
C GLU A 51 15.15 -24.03 26.64
N ALA A 52 15.91 -25.13 26.60
CA ALA A 52 16.93 -25.45 27.59
C ALA A 52 18.19 -24.60 27.45
N ALA A 53 18.57 -24.31 26.21
CA ALA A 53 19.88 -23.77 25.89
C ALA A 53 20.09 -22.39 26.51
N ARG A 54 21.29 -22.17 27.02
CA ARG A 54 21.75 -20.92 27.62
C ARG A 54 22.47 -20.02 26.61
N CYS A 55 22.90 -20.60 25.49
CA CYS A 55 23.39 -19.89 24.32
C CYS A 55 22.83 -20.54 23.04
N VAL A 56 22.17 -19.76 22.19
CA VAL A 56 21.62 -20.22 20.91
C VAL A 56 22.39 -19.53 19.78
N LEU A 57 23.25 -20.30 19.12
CA LEU A 57 24.03 -19.84 17.98
C LEU A 57 23.19 -19.98 16.70
N VAL A 58 22.87 -18.86 16.05
CA VAL A 58 22.09 -18.86 14.80
C VAL A 58 23.00 -18.52 13.62
N CYS A 59 23.10 -19.43 12.66
CA CYS A 59 23.95 -19.25 11.48
C CYS A 59 23.19 -18.57 10.33
N TRP A 60 23.58 -17.34 10.01
CA TRP A 60 23.04 -16.56 8.91
C TRP A 60 23.83 -16.79 7.61
N THR A 61 23.15 -17.38 6.65
CA THR A 61 23.51 -17.63 5.25
C THR A 61 22.43 -17.13 4.31
N SER A 62 22.76 -17.05 3.02
CA SER A 62 21.80 -16.76 1.95
C SER A 62 20.54 -17.63 2.00
N ASP A 63 20.68 -18.92 2.33
CA ASP A 63 19.56 -19.85 2.47
C ASP A 63 18.73 -19.62 3.75
N SER A 64 19.39 -19.33 4.88
CA SER A 64 18.71 -19.10 6.16
C SER A 64 17.92 -17.78 6.21
N VAL A 65 18.39 -16.73 5.49
CA VAL A 65 17.68 -15.44 5.43
C VAL A 65 16.57 -15.44 4.39
N GLY A 66 16.67 -16.31 3.37
CA GLY A 66 15.70 -16.45 2.29
C GLY A 66 14.38 -17.12 2.70
N PRO A 67 13.43 -17.30 1.78
CA PRO A 67 12.11 -17.86 2.09
C PRO A 67 12.14 -19.25 2.73
N ALA A 68 13.12 -20.09 2.38
CA ALA A 68 13.26 -21.46 2.87
C ALA A 68 13.80 -21.55 4.33
N GLY A 69 14.21 -20.43 4.93
CA GLY A 69 14.79 -20.33 6.27
C GLY A 69 13.80 -19.96 7.39
N THR A 70 12.48 -20.07 7.16
CA THR A 70 11.46 -19.67 8.15
C THR A 70 11.68 -20.29 9.53
N TYR A 71 11.98 -21.59 9.60
CA TYR A 71 12.25 -22.25 10.88
C TYR A 71 13.47 -21.67 11.62
N VAL A 72 14.57 -21.38 10.91
CA VAL A 72 15.76 -20.75 11.51
C VAL A 72 15.43 -19.37 12.08
N ARG A 73 14.60 -18.60 11.37
CA ARG A 73 14.14 -17.29 11.85
C ARG A 73 13.22 -17.39 13.08
N GLU A 74 12.31 -18.36 13.11
CA GLU A 74 11.45 -18.61 14.26
C GLU A 74 12.26 -19.03 15.51
N GLU A 75 13.26 -19.90 15.35
CA GLU A 75 14.17 -20.30 16.43
C GLU A 75 15.01 -19.11 16.92
N ALA A 76 15.51 -18.28 15.99
CA ALA A 76 16.24 -17.07 16.30
C ALA A 76 15.39 -16.05 17.07
N GLU A 77 14.12 -15.91 16.72
CA GLU A 77 13.19 -14.99 17.40
C GLU A 77 12.95 -15.44 18.85
N ARG A 78 12.73 -16.75 19.06
CA ARG A 78 12.59 -17.32 20.41
C ARG A 78 13.85 -17.12 21.25
N ALA A 79 15.03 -17.34 20.66
CA ALA A 79 16.31 -17.08 21.32
C ALA A 79 16.51 -15.59 21.63
N LYS A 80 16.14 -14.69 20.70
CA LYS A 80 16.22 -13.23 20.89
C LYS A 80 15.36 -12.80 22.07
N HIS A 81 14.11 -13.28 22.13
CA HIS A 81 13.18 -12.95 23.20
C HIS A 81 13.68 -13.39 24.58
N ARG A 82 14.39 -14.53 24.64
CA ARG A 82 15.03 -15.04 25.86
C ARG A 82 16.37 -14.38 26.19
N GLY A 83 16.89 -13.51 25.32
CA GLY A 83 18.20 -12.86 25.53
C GLY A 83 19.40 -13.81 25.38
N VAL A 84 19.21 -14.99 24.78
CA VAL A 84 20.25 -16.02 24.61
C VAL A 84 20.68 -16.20 23.15
N LEU A 85 20.34 -15.26 22.27
CA LEU A 85 20.72 -15.29 20.85
C LEU A 85 22.17 -14.83 20.63
N LEU A 86 22.97 -15.68 19.97
CA LEU A 86 24.29 -15.37 19.42
C LEU A 86 24.28 -15.53 17.89
N PRO A 87 24.09 -14.45 17.11
CA PRO A 87 24.04 -14.57 15.66
C PRO A 87 25.45 -14.69 15.06
N LEU A 88 25.62 -15.61 14.11
CA LEU A 88 26.85 -15.85 13.36
C LEU A 88 26.61 -15.58 11.87
N LEU A 89 27.47 -14.80 11.22
CA LEU A 89 27.44 -14.63 9.76
C LEU A 89 28.36 -15.64 9.11
N LEU A 90 27.81 -16.56 8.33
CA LEU A 90 28.58 -17.46 7.49
C LEU A 90 28.62 -16.93 6.04
N ASP A 91 27.60 -16.21 5.58
CA ASP A 91 27.66 -15.50 4.30
C ASP A 91 27.68 -13.98 4.50
N ARG A 92 28.06 -13.24 3.45
CA ARG A 92 27.95 -11.78 3.42
C ARG A 92 26.49 -11.36 3.15
N VAL A 93 25.63 -11.65 4.11
CA VAL A 93 24.19 -11.36 4.06
C VAL A 93 23.81 -10.36 5.14
N ALA A 94 22.76 -9.59 4.89
CA ALA A 94 22.12 -8.82 5.94
C ALA A 94 21.29 -9.76 6.81
N PRO A 95 21.42 -9.71 8.15
CA PRO A 95 20.50 -10.41 9.04
C PRO A 95 19.04 -10.01 8.73
N PRO A 96 18.06 -10.92 8.91
CA PRO A 96 16.67 -10.59 8.63
C PRO A 96 16.17 -9.43 9.49
N PHE A 97 15.10 -8.77 9.03
CA PHE A 97 14.47 -7.69 9.76
C PHE A 97 14.16 -8.10 11.21
N GLY A 98 14.44 -7.21 12.15
CA GLY A 98 14.33 -7.50 13.60
C GLY A 98 15.57 -8.11 14.23
N PHE A 99 16.56 -8.60 13.48
CA PHE A 99 17.80 -9.17 14.04
C PHE A 99 19.03 -8.24 13.95
N GLY A 100 18.93 -7.14 13.21
CA GLY A 100 20.04 -6.18 13.04
C GLY A 100 20.44 -5.41 14.31
N GLU A 101 19.60 -5.44 15.36
CA GLU A 101 19.91 -4.84 16.67
C GLU A 101 20.90 -5.70 17.48
N VAL A 102 20.97 -7.00 17.20
CA VAL A 102 21.91 -7.93 17.84
C VAL A 102 23.11 -8.08 16.93
N GLN A 103 24.28 -7.68 17.40
CA GLN A 103 25.50 -7.72 16.61
C GLN A 103 25.87 -9.18 16.27
N ALA A 104 25.90 -9.50 14.98
CA ALA A 104 26.33 -10.80 14.49
C ALA A 104 27.87 -10.90 14.44
N LEU A 105 28.40 -12.07 14.82
CA LEU A 105 29.82 -12.39 14.75
C LEU A 105 30.18 -12.92 13.37
N ASP A 106 31.24 -12.39 12.77
CA ASP A 106 31.65 -12.71 11.40
C ASP A 106 32.53 -13.96 11.34
N LEU A 107 32.02 -15.01 10.70
CA LEU A 107 32.72 -16.25 10.36
C LEU A 107 32.75 -16.50 8.84
N VAL A 108 32.51 -15.49 8.02
CA VAL A 108 32.38 -15.66 6.55
C VAL A 108 33.63 -16.29 5.93
N ASP A 109 34.79 -15.79 6.31
CA ASP A 109 36.09 -16.25 5.82
C ASP A 109 36.79 -17.19 6.83
N TRP A 110 36.05 -17.83 7.75
CA TRP A 110 36.62 -18.76 8.71
C TRP A 110 36.94 -20.11 8.05
N ASP A 111 38.17 -20.57 8.25
CA ASP A 111 38.72 -21.76 7.61
C ASP A 111 38.86 -22.97 8.56
N GLY A 112 38.16 -22.94 9.70
CA GLY A 112 38.23 -23.98 10.72
C GLY A 112 39.37 -23.83 11.74
N ARG A 113 40.28 -22.86 11.58
CA ARG A 113 41.38 -22.67 12.54
C ARG A 113 40.87 -22.13 13.88
N LEU A 114 41.08 -22.91 14.94
CA LEU A 114 40.70 -22.55 16.31
C LEU A 114 41.45 -21.32 16.84
N GLN A 115 42.67 -21.06 16.36
CA GLN A 115 43.43 -19.87 16.78
C GLN A 115 43.11 -18.62 15.95
N SER A 116 42.13 -18.68 15.05
CA SER A 116 41.74 -17.50 14.26
C SER A 116 41.09 -16.43 15.17
N PRO A 117 41.34 -15.14 14.93
CA PRO A 117 40.72 -14.07 15.70
C PRO A 117 39.19 -14.11 15.68
N GLN A 118 38.60 -14.52 14.55
CA GLN A 118 37.15 -14.65 14.39
C GLN A 118 36.60 -15.73 15.33
N TRP A 119 37.22 -16.92 15.34
CA TRP A 119 36.81 -18.00 16.24
C TRP A 119 36.97 -17.62 17.71
N GLN A 120 38.09 -16.99 18.07
CA GLN A 120 38.35 -16.57 19.45
C GLN A 120 37.34 -15.52 19.96
N VAL A 121 36.70 -14.77 19.08
CA VAL A 121 35.59 -13.87 19.45
C VAL A 121 34.31 -14.68 19.68
N VAL A 122 34.00 -15.65 18.81
CA VAL A 122 32.84 -16.54 18.99
C VAL A 122 32.95 -17.32 20.29
N LEU A 123 34.09 -17.95 20.55
CA LEU A 123 34.32 -18.73 21.77
C LEU A 123 34.11 -17.89 23.03
N ARG A 124 34.74 -16.70 23.11
CA ARG A 124 34.56 -15.80 24.26
C ARG A 124 33.13 -15.29 24.43
N ALA A 125 32.40 -15.09 23.33
CA ALA A 125 31.00 -14.69 23.38
C ALA A 125 30.12 -15.85 23.88
N THR A 126 30.36 -17.07 23.41
CA THR A 126 29.70 -18.27 23.91
C THR A 126 29.97 -18.47 25.40
N GLU A 127 31.23 -18.43 25.83
CA GLU A 127 31.61 -18.54 27.25
C GLU A 127 30.94 -17.47 28.11
N ALA A 128 30.94 -16.20 27.67
CA ALA A 128 30.27 -15.12 28.40
C ALA A 128 28.77 -15.39 28.57
N MET A 129 28.08 -15.85 27.53
CA MET A 129 26.65 -16.20 27.60
C MET A 129 26.40 -17.40 28.51
N LEU A 130 27.29 -18.41 28.47
CA LEU A 130 27.27 -19.55 29.38
C LEU A 130 27.66 -19.20 30.83
N GLU A 131 28.18 -18.00 31.09
CA GLU A 131 28.38 -17.48 32.44
C GLU A 131 27.25 -16.52 32.87
N GLY A 132 26.24 -16.30 32.01
CA GLY A 132 25.17 -15.33 32.25
C GLY A 132 25.63 -13.87 32.13
N LYS A 133 26.77 -13.63 31.48
CA LYS A 133 27.34 -12.30 31.20
C LYS A 133 26.96 -11.85 29.80
N ALA A 134 26.92 -10.53 29.60
CA ALA A 134 26.78 -9.98 28.26
C ALA A 134 28.02 -10.35 27.40
N PRO A 135 27.83 -10.81 26.15
CA PRO A 135 28.95 -11.13 25.28
C PRO A 135 29.79 -9.86 25.02
N PRO A 136 31.14 -9.99 24.95
CA PRO A 136 32.00 -8.85 24.70
C PRO A 136 31.68 -8.24 23.33
N ALA A 137 31.56 -6.90 23.28
CA ALA A 137 31.37 -6.19 22.03
C ALA A 137 32.54 -6.52 21.09
N ALA A 138 32.27 -7.25 20.01
CA ALA A 138 33.31 -7.63 19.06
C ALA A 138 33.85 -6.35 18.40
N ALA A 139 35.13 -6.06 18.61
CA ALA A 139 35.84 -5.00 17.93
C ALA A 139 35.86 -5.32 16.43
N VAL A 140 35.01 -4.63 15.66
CA VAL A 140 34.99 -4.76 14.20
C VAL A 140 36.32 -4.22 13.66
N ARG A 141 37.31 -5.11 13.43
CA ARG A 141 38.39 -4.82 12.49
C ARG A 141 37.78 -4.80 11.10
N ARG A 142 37.17 -3.67 10.74
CA ARG A 142 37.04 -3.28 9.32
C ARG A 142 38.47 -3.28 8.79
N ARG A 143 38.90 -4.34 8.10
CA ARG A 143 40.07 -4.30 7.23
C ARG A 143 39.77 -3.24 6.16
N ARG A 144 40.06 -1.98 6.49
CA ARG A 144 40.32 -0.97 5.48
C ARG A 144 41.55 -1.49 4.75
N ARG A 145 41.37 -2.09 3.59
CA ARG A 145 42.43 -2.16 2.58
C ARG A 145 42.78 -0.71 2.27
N ALA A 146 43.75 -0.17 3.00
CA ALA A 146 44.53 0.97 2.55
C ALA A 146 45.07 0.59 1.16
N TRP A 147 45.21 1.57 0.26
CA TRP A 147 45.62 1.42 -1.14
C TRP A 147 44.45 1.08 -2.08
N THR A 148 43.72 2.13 -2.51
CA THR A 148 42.89 2.28 -3.75
C THR A 148 41.92 3.47 -3.68
N GLY A 149 41.86 4.23 -2.58
CA GLY A 149 40.91 5.36 -2.44
C GLY A 149 41.18 6.60 -3.31
N GLY A 150 42.43 6.83 -3.73
CA GLY A 150 42.79 8.06 -4.46
C GLY A 150 42.34 8.08 -5.93
N VAL A 151 42.27 6.93 -6.60
CA VAL A 151 41.95 6.85 -8.04
C VAL A 151 40.42 6.77 -8.27
N VAL A 152 39.67 6.17 -7.34
CA VAL A 152 38.21 6.04 -7.45
C VAL A 152 37.48 7.36 -7.13
N ALA A 153 37.97 8.15 -6.17
CA ALA A 153 37.38 9.44 -5.84
C ALA A 153 37.49 10.46 -7.00
N ALA A 154 38.61 10.45 -7.73
CA ALA A 154 38.77 11.26 -8.93
C ALA A 154 37.89 10.78 -10.10
N GLY A 155 37.72 9.46 -10.26
CA GLY A 155 36.83 8.87 -11.27
C GLY A 155 35.34 9.14 -11.01
N LEU A 156 34.89 9.09 -9.76
CA LEU A 156 33.50 9.37 -9.37
C LEU A 156 33.16 10.87 -9.40
N ALA A 157 34.12 11.75 -9.10
CA ALA A 157 33.94 13.18 -9.29
C ALA A 157 33.80 13.55 -10.78
N ALA A 158 34.55 12.88 -11.68
CA ALA A 158 34.42 13.06 -13.12
C ALA A 158 33.09 12.51 -13.67
N ILE A 159 32.58 11.40 -13.13
CA ILE A 159 31.26 10.85 -13.48
C ILE A 159 30.12 11.72 -12.93
N GLY A 160 30.26 12.26 -11.71
CA GLY A 160 29.29 13.21 -11.14
C GLY A 160 29.16 14.49 -11.97
N LEU A 161 30.28 15.03 -12.45
CA LEU A 161 30.28 16.22 -13.33
C LEU A 161 29.71 15.92 -14.74
N LEU A 162 29.83 14.68 -15.22
CA LEU A 162 29.25 14.24 -16.51
C LEU A 162 27.77 13.84 -16.40
N ALA A 163 27.30 13.45 -15.21
CA ALA A 163 25.90 13.11 -14.95
C ALA A 163 25.01 14.36 -14.89
N ASP A 164 25.53 15.50 -14.41
CA ASP A 164 24.85 16.80 -14.46
C ASP A 164 24.57 17.28 -15.89
N LEU A 165 25.41 16.89 -16.87
CA LEU A 165 25.24 17.26 -18.28
C LEU A 165 24.30 16.35 -19.07
N THR A 166 23.92 15.18 -18.54
CA THR A 166 23.21 14.13 -19.31
C THR A 166 21.89 13.66 -18.70
N GLY A 167 21.50 14.11 -17.50
CA GLY A 167 20.19 13.82 -16.92
C GLY A 167 19.97 12.36 -16.51
N LEU A 168 21.04 11.57 -16.36
CA LEU A 168 21.00 10.13 -16.10
C LEU A 168 20.83 9.72 -14.62
N HIS A 169 20.58 10.68 -13.72
CA HIS A 169 20.44 10.46 -12.27
C HIS A 169 19.40 9.39 -11.87
N GLY A 170 18.36 9.18 -12.68
CA GLY A 170 17.25 8.29 -12.30
C GLY A 170 17.47 6.79 -12.50
N SER A 171 18.45 6.37 -13.32
CA SER A 171 18.56 4.95 -13.72
C SER A 171 19.51 4.11 -12.85
N LEU A 172 20.51 4.73 -12.21
CA LEU A 172 21.54 4.00 -11.45
C LEU A 172 21.10 3.61 -10.02
N CYS A 173 20.11 4.30 -9.45
CA CYS A 173 19.66 4.10 -8.06
C CYS A 173 18.29 3.39 -7.94
N LYS A 174 17.80 2.79 -9.03
CA LYS A 174 16.51 2.08 -9.07
C LYS A 174 16.49 0.71 -8.37
N PRO A 175 17.60 -0.07 -8.31
CA PRO A 175 17.61 -1.33 -7.54
C PRO A 175 17.61 -1.06 -6.03
N ASP A 176 16.79 -1.79 -5.26
CA ASP A 176 16.72 -1.71 -3.79
C ASP A 176 18.09 -1.86 -3.10
N SER A 177 19.01 -2.59 -3.72
CA SER A 177 20.37 -2.80 -3.23
C SER A 177 21.24 -1.54 -3.22
N LEU A 178 20.96 -0.57 -4.09
CA LEU A 178 21.74 0.67 -4.22
C LEU A 178 21.02 1.89 -3.63
N ALA A 179 19.70 1.81 -3.42
CA ALA A 179 18.88 2.91 -2.90
C ALA A 179 19.37 3.44 -1.54
N THR A 180 19.82 2.56 -0.63
CA THR A 180 20.38 2.95 0.67
C THR A 180 21.75 3.62 0.55
N LEU A 181 22.59 3.17 -0.39
CA LEU A 181 23.90 3.76 -0.64
C LEU A 181 23.76 5.14 -1.30
N CYS A 182 22.87 5.27 -2.30
CA CYS A 182 22.61 6.54 -2.97
C CYS A 182 22.07 7.60 -1.99
N ARG A 183 21.22 7.22 -1.03
CA ARG A 183 20.75 8.12 0.04
C ARG A 183 21.88 8.67 0.92
N LEU A 184 22.82 7.81 1.33
CA LEU A 184 23.94 8.18 2.18
C LEU A 184 24.89 9.20 1.53
N ILE A 185 24.95 9.24 0.20
CA ILE A 185 25.80 10.15 -0.57
C ILE A 185 25.01 11.29 -1.24
N GLY A 186 23.73 11.46 -0.90
CA GLY A 186 22.88 12.55 -1.42
C GLY A 186 22.41 12.38 -2.87
N LEU A 187 22.57 11.19 -3.45
CA LEU A 187 22.17 10.85 -4.83
C LEU A 187 20.82 10.10 -4.92
N GLY A 188 20.16 9.85 -3.78
CA GLY A 188 18.84 9.18 -3.70
C GLY A 188 17.78 10.06 -3.05
N PRO A 189 16.48 9.69 -3.15
CA PRO A 189 15.40 10.48 -2.58
C PRO A 189 15.56 10.66 -1.08
N SER A 190 15.23 11.83 -0.57
CA SER A 190 15.25 12.10 0.87
C SER A 190 14.17 11.28 1.60
N SER A 191 14.31 11.10 2.92
CA SER A 191 13.29 10.38 3.71
C SER A 191 11.90 11.02 3.59
N SER A 192 11.84 12.36 3.55
CA SER A 192 10.57 13.10 3.40
C SER A 192 9.97 12.94 2.01
N GLU A 193 10.81 12.83 0.97
CA GLU A 193 10.37 12.55 -0.39
C GLU A 193 9.80 11.15 -0.51
N MET A 194 10.45 10.14 0.08
CA MET A 194 9.95 8.76 0.10
C MET A 194 8.59 8.65 0.77
N GLU A 195 8.41 9.28 1.93
CA GLU A 195 7.13 9.26 2.62
C GLU A 195 6.02 9.92 1.79
N THR A 196 6.32 11.06 1.15
CA THR A 196 5.39 11.73 0.24
C THR A 196 5.07 10.85 -0.97
N TRP A 197 6.06 10.15 -1.51
CA TRP A 197 5.89 9.22 -2.62
C TRP A 197 5.08 7.98 -2.24
N ASP A 198 5.30 7.41 -1.07
CA ASP A 198 4.55 6.24 -0.57
C ASP A 198 3.07 6.58 -0.33
N GLN A 199 2.78 7.80 0.11
CA GLN A 199 1.42 8.31 0.18
C GLN A 199 0.84 8.53 -1.23
N ALA A 200 1.59 9.16 -2.13
CA ALA A 200 1.13 9.42 -3.49
C ALA A 200 0.87 8.14 -4.30
N LYS A 201 1.70 7.10 -4.13
CA LYS A 201 1.58 5.87 -4.91
C LYS A 201 0.37 5.03 -4.52
N SER A 202 -0.08 5.14 -3.28
CA SER A 202 -1.23 4.41 -2.73
C SER A 202 -2.58 5.08 -3.05
N ALA A 203 -2.57 6.36 -3.43
CA ALA A 203 -3.76 7.08 -3.83
C ALA A 203 -4.31 6.57 -5.19
N SER A 204 -5.63 6.52 -5.32
CA SER A 204 -6.32 6.16 -6.57
C SER A 204 -6.59 7.35 -7.49
N ALA A 205 -6.52 8.57 -6.95
CA ALA A 205 -6.70 9.84 -7.68
C ALA A 205 -5.34 10.52 -7.93
N GLY A 206 -5.25 11.29 -9.01
CA GLY A 206 -3.99 11.90 -9.46
C GLY A 206 -3.51 13.07 -8.60
N ASP A 207 -4.33 13.60 -7.71
CA ASP A 207 -4.00 14.79 -6.92
C ASP A 207 -2.75 14.60 -6.06
N ALA A 208 -2.58 13.42 -5.46
CA ALA A 208 -1.39 13.14 -4.66
C ALA A 208 -0.11 13.08 -5.52
N LEU A 209 -0.20 12.60 -6.77
CA LEU A 209 0.92 12.64 -7.72
C LEU A 209 1.24 14.07 -8.15
N ARG A 210 0.23 14.94 -8.35
CA ARG A 210 0.43 16.37 -8.65
C ARG A 210 1.09 17.10 -7.48
N VAL A 211 0.66 16.83 -6.25
CA VAL A 211 1.27 17.37 -5.03
C VAL A 211 2.73 16.93 -4.91
N TYR A 212 3.02 15.65 -5.18
CA TYR A 212 4.40 15.16 -5.21
C TYR A 212 5.24 15.92 -6.26
N LEU A 213 4.76 16.04 -7.49
CA LEU A 213 5.47 16.75 -8.57
C LEU A 213 5.69 18.24 -8.27
N ALA A 214 4.74 18.90 -7.61
CA ALA A 214 4.89 20.29 -7.20
C ALA A 214 5.93 20.46 -6.09
N LYS A 215 5.99 19.51 -5.14
CA LYS A 215 6.92 19.54 -4.01
C LYS A 215 8.33 19.10 -4.39
N TYR A 216 8.46 18.17 -5.34
CA TYR A 216 9.72 17.59 -5.78
C TYR A 216 9.83 17.61 -7.33
N PRO A 217 9.97 18.79 -7.95
CA PRO A 217 9.97 18.92 -9.42
C PRO A 217 11.16 18.25 -10.11
N THR A 218 12.26 18.04 -9.39
CA THR A 218 13.45 17.29 -9.82
C THR A 218 13.66 16.04 -8.97
N GLY A 219 12.59 15.53 -8.34
CA GLY A 219 12.62 14.37 -7.46
C GLY A 219 12.88 13.05 -8.18
N ALA A 220 13.24 12.02 -7.41
CA ALA A 220 13.63 10.71 -7.92
C ALA A 220 12.48 9.98 -8.65
N PHE A 221 11.22 10.26 -8.29
CA PHE A 221 10.03 9.60 -8.82
C PHE A 221 9.26 10.44 -9.84
N VAL A 222 9.81 11.57 -10.31
CA VAL A 222 9.12 12.48 -11.25
C VAL A 222 8.66 11.76 -12.53
N VAL A 223 9.53 10.96 -13.13
CA VAL A 223 9.20 10.23 -14.38
C VAL A 223 8.08 9.22 -14.15
N GLU A 224 8.11 8.52 -13.01
CA GLU A 224 7.08 7.53 -12.66
C GLU A 224 5.74 8.22 -12.34
N ALA A 225 5.78 9.33 -11.59
CA ALA A 225 4.60 10.13 -11.27
C ALA A 225 3.94 10.70 -12.53
N GLN A 226 4.73 11.23 -13.47
CA GLN A 226 4.24 11.73 -14.76
C GLN A 226 3.64 10.62 -15.62
N ALA A 227 4.28 9.45 -15.69
CA ALA A 227 3.77 8.31 -16.44
C ALA A 227 2.42 7.82 -15.88
N ARG A 228 2.28 7.75 -14.54
CA ARG A 228 1.01 7.39 -13.90
C ARG A 228 -0.07 8.44 -14.12
N LEU A 229 0.26 9.73 -14.02
CA LEU A 229 -0.66 10.83 -14.32
C LEU A 229 -1.14 10.81 -15.78
N ALA A 230 -0.25 10.53 -16.72
CA ALA A 230 -0.60 10.36 -18.13
C ALA A 230 -1.54 9.17 -18.38
N GLY A 231 -1.50 8.16 -17.50
CA GLY A 231 -2.40 7.02 -17.53
C GLY A 231 -3.74 7.22 -16.83
N CYS A 232 -3.94 8.34 -16.11
CA CYS A 232 -5.20 8.62 -15.42
C CYS A 232 -6.34 8.83 -16.42
N LYS A 233 -7.51 8.29 -16.07
CA LYS A 233 -8.74 8.41 -16.86
C LYS A 233 -9.80 9.10 -16.02
N LYS A 234 -10.62 9.91 -16.68
CA LYS A 234 -11.82 10.48 -16.10
C LYS A 234 -12.94 9.44 -16.23
N ASP A 235 -13.44 8.98 -15.10
CA ASP A 235 -14.63 8.15 -15.01
C ASP A 235 -15.80 9.05 -14.61
N VAL A 236 -16.87 9.03 -15.40
CA VAL A 236 -18.05 9.85 -15.15
C VAL A 236 -19.13 8.94 -14.61
N GLU A 237 -19.28 8.94 -13.28
CA GLU A 237 -20.37 8.23 -12.65
C GLU A 237 -21.65 9.04 -12.81
N VAL A 238 -22.60 8.49 -13.58
CA VAL A 238 -23.90 9.10 -13.81
C VAL A 238 -24.92 8.50 -12.86
N SER A 239 -25.55 9.34 -12.05
CA SER A 239 -26.67 8.97 -11.19
C SER A 239 -27.89 9.84 -11.49
N TRP A 240 -29.06 9.38 -11.06
CA TRP A 240 -30.33 10.07 -11.24
C TRP A 240 -30.94 10.33 -9.86
N SER A 241 -31.26 11.59 -9.58
CA SER A 241 -31.83 11.99 -8.29
C SER A 241 -33.22 12.59 -8.48
N PRO A 242 -34.19 12.35 -7.58
CA PRO A 242 -35.51 12.97 -7.65
C PRO A 242 -35.43 14.49 -7.77
N TYR A 243 -36.29 15.05 -8.63
CA TYR A 243 -36.36 16.47 -8.94
C TYR A 243 -37.81 16.89 -9.25
N LEU A 244 -38.21 18.05 -8.74
CA LEU A 244 -39.50 18.66 -9.06
C LEU A 244 -39.27 19.80 -10.05
N GLY A 245 -39.63 19.55 -11.31
CA GLY A 245 -39.58 20.55 -12.38
C GLY A 245 -40.88 21.34 -12.45
N THR A 246 -40.83 22.55 -13.01
CA THR A 246 -42.04 23.33 -13.31
C THR A 246 -42.17 23.57 -14.80
N ALA A 247 -43.38 23.41 -15.34
CA ALA A 247 -43.67 23.63 -16.75
C ALA A 247 -44.87 24.57 -16.90
N PRO A 248 -44.87 25.50 -17.86
CA PRO A 248 -46.06 26.26 -18.20
C PRO A 248 -47.06 25.35 -18.90
N LEU A 249 -48.35 25.49 -18.58
CA LEU A 249 -49.44 24.79 -19.24
C LEU A 249 -50.54 25.81 -19.56
N VAL A 250 -50.95 25.82 -20.82
CA VAL A 250 -52.08 26.61 -21.31
C VAL A 250 -53.04 25.67 -22.00
N VAL A 251 -54.18 25.41 -21.35
CA VAL A 251 -55.33 24.73 -21.95
C VAL A 251 -56.35 25.81 -22.26
N PRO A 252 -56.63 26.10 -23.54
CA PRO A 252 -57.50 27.21 -23.93
C PRO A 252 -58.93 26.99 -23.42
N LEU A 253 -59.77 28.02 -23.55
CA LEU A 253 -61.20 27.89 -23.25
C LEU A 253 -61.77 26.74 -24.08
N GLY A 254 -62.23 25.69 -23.39
CA GLY A 254 -62.69 24.48 -24.05
C GLY A 254 -63.92 24.72 -24.92
N PRO A 255 -64.17 23.83 -25.91
CA PRO A 255 -65.32 23.93 -26.82
C PRO A 255 -66.66 23.56 -26.16
N ILE A 256 -66.70 23.42 -24.83
CA ILE A 256 -67.86 22.90 -24.10
C ILE A 256 -68.94 23.98 -24.03
N LYS A 257 -70.21 23.57 -24.24
CA LYS A 257 -71.38 24.41 -23.91
C LYS A 257 -71.23 24.92 -22.48
N ALA A 258 -71.60 26.17 -22.24
CA ALA A 258 -71.44 26.78 -20.93
C ALA A 258 -72.12 25.92 -19.85
N ALA A 259 -71.37 25.60 -18.78
CA ALA A 259 -71.82 24.72 -17.73
C ALA A 259 -72.71 25.47 -16.72
N PRO A 260 -73.58 24.79 -15.95
CA PRO A 260 -74.51 25.45 -15.04
C PRO A 260 -73.82 26.13 -13.82
N SER A 261 -72.58 25.76 -13.51
CA SER A 261 -71.80 26.35 -12.41
C SER A 261 -70.31 26.36 -12.74
N GLU A 262 -69.55 27.18 -12.02
CA GLU A 262 -68.09 27.23 -12.10
C GLU A 262 -67.46 25.84 -11.85
N ALA A 263 -67.94 25.14 -10.81
CA ALA A 263 -67.47 23.80 -10.48
C ALA A 263 -67.72 22.78 -11.60
N ALA A 264 -68.90 22.84 -12.26
CA ALA A 264 -69.22 21.98 -13.38
C ALA A 264 -68.36 22.30 -14.62
N ALA A 265 -68.08 23.59 -14.88
CA ALA A 265 -67.20 24.01 -15.96
C ALA A 265 -65.75 23.54 -15.75
N ARG A 266 -65.28 23.58 -14.50
CA ARG A 266 -63.96 23.07 -14.12
C ARG A 266 -63.87 21.55 -14.27
N GLN A 267 -64.84 20.82 -13.73
CA GLN A 267 -64.89 19.36 -13.83
C GLN A 267 -64.92 18.88 -15.29
N ALA A 268 -65.62 19.61 -16.17
CA ALA A 268 -65.70 19.28 -17.59
C ALA A 268 -64.35 19.39 -18.33
N MET A 269 -63.44 20.23 -17.83
CA MET A 269 -62.10 20.44 -18.40
C MET A 269 -61.02 19.60 -17.71
N GLU A 270 -61.31 19.01 -16.55
CA GLU A 270 -60.31 18.36 -15.70
C GLU A 270 -59.56 17.23 -16.42
N ALA A 271 -60.26 16.42 -17.23
CA ALA A 271 -59.64 15.35 -18.01
C ALA A 271 -58.68 15.88 -19.10
N ASP A 272 -59.02 16.99 -19.75
CA ASP A 272 -58.18 17.60 -20.78
C ASP A 272 -56.97 18.31 -20.16
N VAL A 273 -57.17 19.01 -19.04
CA VAL A 273 -56.06 19.61 -18.27
C VAL A 273 -55.12 18.55 -17.73
N GLN A 274 -55.64 17.43 -17.24
CA GLN A 274 -54.81 16.31 -16.79
C GLN A 274 -54.00 15.70 -17.94
N ARG A 275 -54.63 15.46 -19.09
CA ARG A 275 -53.98 14.90 -20.28
C ARG A 275 -52.88 15.83 -20.79
N ASP A 276 -53.18 17.10 -20.98
CA ASP A 276 -52.21 18.08 -21.48
C ASP A 276 -51.08 18.33 -20.47
N ALA A 277 -51.34 18.20 -19.16
CA ALA A 277 -50.31 18.25 -18.13
C ALA A 277 -49.39 17.02 -18.16
N GLU A 278 -49.95 15.82 -18.35
CA GLU A 278 -49.19 14.58 -18.53
C GLU A 278 -48.34 14.65 -19.80
N ASP A 279 -48.92 15.14 -20.89
CA ASP A 279 -48.21 15.41 -22.14
C ASP A 279 -47.13 16.46 -21.93
N ALA A 280 -47.37 17.58 -21.24
CA ALA A 280 -46.34 18.59 -20.96
C ALA A 280 -45.18 18.06 -20.08
N CYS A 281 -45.47 17.20 -19.10
CA CYS A 281 -44.44 16.59 -18.25
C CYS A 281 -43.69 15.42 -18.94
N SER A 282 -44.28 14.81 -19.96
CA SER A 282 -43.72 13.69 -20.72
C SER A 282 -43.13 14.08 -22.07
N ALA A 283 -43.55 15.21 -22.65
CA ALA A 283 -43.02 15.87 -23.84
C ALA A 283 -41.68 16.54 -23.49
N ALA A 284 -40.79 15.75 -22.91
CA ALA A 284 -39.49 16.12 -22.44
C ALA A 284 -38.65 14.91 -22.03
N PRO A 285 -37.97 14.24 -22.96
CA PRO A 285 -36.58 13.86 -22.72
C PRO A 285 -35.65 15.11 -22.72
N LEU A 286 -36.17 16.34 -22.49
CA LEU A 286 -35.70 17.62 -23.05
C LEU A 286 -34.49 18.25 -22.35
N SER A 287 -33.60 17.42 -21.85
CA SER A 287 -32.16 17.59 -22.00
C SER A 287 -31.51 16.28 -21.59
N GLU A 288 -30.23 16.10 -21.89
CA GLU A 288 -29.41 15.09 -21.22
C GLU A 288 -29.45 15.19 -19.67
N LEU A 289 -30.09 16.21 -19.09
CA LEU A 289 -30.12 16.50 -17.66
C LEU A 289 -31.39 16.04 -16.93
N TYR A 290 -32.50 15.73 -17.61
CA TYR A 290 -33.76 15.38 -16.93
C TYR A 290 -34.49 14.22 -17.62
N ARG A 291 -35.15 13.36 -16.84
CA ARG A 291 -36.05 12.31 -17.36
C ARG A 291 -37.32 12.21 -16.53
N PRO A 292 -38.47 11.86 -17.14
CA PRO A 292 -39.72 11.68 -16.41
C PRO A 292 -39.70 10.42 -15.53
N VAL A 293 -40.38 10.47 -14.38
CA VAL A 293 -40.62 9.29 -13.53
C VAL A 293 -41.82 8.51 -14.07
N PRO A 294 -41.67 7.21 -14.41
CA PRO A 294 -42.77 6.41 -14.92
C PRO A 294 -43.98 6.39 -13.98
N GLY A 295 -45.17 6.72 -14.50
CA GLY A 295 -46.42 6.70 -13.74
C GLY A 295 -46.61 7.86 -12.76
N ALA A 296 -45.69 8.83 -12.71
CA ALA A 296 -45.88 10.00 -11.86
C ALA A 296 -46.92 10.96 -12.46
N ARG A 297 -47.80 11.48 -11.61
CA ARG A 297 -48.82 12.46 -12.00
C ARG A 297 -48.31 13.89 -11.79
N PRO A 298 -48.58 14.81 -12.73
CA PRO A 298 -48.34 16.23 -12.51
C PRO A 298 -49.16 16.76 -11.34
N ASP A 299 -48.57 17.69 -10.57
CA ASP A 299 -49.34 18.53 -9.65
C ASP A 299 -49.83 19.77 -10.41
N ILE A 300 -51.15 20.01 -10.34
CA ILE A 300 -51.86 21.04 -11.11
C ILE A 300 -52.50 22.01 -10.12
N PRO A 301 -51.83 23.12 -9.79
CA PRO A 301 -52.32 24.06 -8.79
C PRO A 301 -53.65 24.72 -9.17
N ALA A 302 -54.51 24.94 -8.16
CA ALA A 302 -55.79 25.62 -8.35
C ALA A 302 -55.66 27.03 -8.94
N GLN A 303 -54.53 27.71 -8.71
CA GLN A 303 -54.27 29.08 -9.13
C GLN A 303 -54.12 29.28 -10.65
N GLY A 304 -53.95 28.20 -11.43
CA GLY A 304 -53.96 28.28 -12.90
C GLY A 304 -55.34 28.26 -13.53
N TRP A 305 -56.41 28.02 -12.77
CA TRP A 305 -57.77 27.99 -13.31
C TRP A 305 -58.32 29.40 -13.49
N ASP A 306 -58.77 29.74 -14.71
CA ASP A 306 -59.49 30.98 -15.04
C ASP A 306 -60.89 30.60 -15.53
N CYS A 307 -61.87 30.80 -14.67
CA CYS A 307 -63.28 30.53 -14.94
C CYS A 307 -64.07 31.83 -15.04
N ARG A 308 -64.90 31.95 -16.08
CA ARG A 308 -65.68 33.16 -16.37
C ARG A 308 -67.14 32.81 -16.64
N SER A 309 -68.03 33.70 -16.23
CA SER A 309 -69.43 33.67 -16.65
C SER A 309 -69.54 34.09 -18.12
N ALA A 310 -70.41 33.42 -18.86
CA ALA A 310 -70.81 33.71 -20.23
C ALA A 310 -72.35 33.76 -20.29
N ASP A 311 -72.92 34.24 -21.39
CA ASP A 311 -74.35 34.52 -21.55
C ASP A 311 -75.30 33.33 -21.25
N GLN A 312 -74.77 32.11 -21.16
CA GLN A 312 -75.53 30.88 -20.86
C GLN A 312 -74.83 29.91 -19.89
N GLY A 313 -73.98 30.40 -18.98
CA GLY A 313 -73.35 29.57 -17.93
C GLY A 313 -71.88 29.91 -17.68
N TRP A 314 -71.09 28.93 -17.31
CA TRP A 314 -69.67 29.07 -16.95
C TRP A 314 -68.76 28.37 -17.94
N ARG A 315 -67.58 28.95 -18.18
CA ARG A 315 -66.49 28.33 -18.95
C ARG A 315 -65.19 28.47 -18.18
N CYS A 316 -64.36 27.44 -18.23
CA CYS A 316 -63.05 27.42 -17.59
C CYS A 316 -61.96 27.14 -18.62
N ARG A 317 -60.79 27.70 -18.36
CA ARG A 317 -59.52 27.37 -19.01
C ARG A 317 -58.46 27.17 -17.93
N TYR A 318 -57.33 26.62 -18.31
CA TYR A 318 -56.15 26.56 -17.46
C TYR A 318 -55.02 27.37 -18.09
N ASP A 319 -54.42 28.28 -17.33
CA ASP A 319 -53.26 29.07 -17.71
C ASP A 319 -52.39 29.25 -16.47
N GLY A 320 -51.36 28.43 -16.33
CA GLY A 320 -50.56 28.40 -15.12
C GLY A 320 -49.31 27.55 -15.23
N LYS A 321 -48.68 27.29 -14.08
CA LYS A 321 -47.54 26.39 -13.98
C LYS A 321 -47.96 25.09 -13.31
N ILE A 322 -47.52 23.98 -13.86
CA ILE A 322 -47.66 22.64 -13.26
C ILE A 322 -46.31 22.19 -12.70
N THR A 323 -46.34 21.26 -11.75
CA THR A 323 -45.13 20.63 -11.22
C THR A 323 -45.02 19.20 -11.74
N CYS A 324 -43.89 18.89 -12.36
CA CYS A 324 -43.58 17.58 -12.90
C CYS A 324 -42.62 16.84 -11.96
N GLN A 325 -42.93 15.58 -11.65
CA GLN A 325 -41.98 14.70 -10.96
C GLN A 325 -41.03 14.08 -11.98
N GLN A 326 -39.76 14.40 -11.83
CA GLN A 326 -38.69 14.02 -12.75
C GLN A 326 -37.49 13.51 -11.95
N GLU A 327 -36.53 12.94 -12.66
CA GLU A 327 -35.20 12.72 -12.11
C GLU A 327 -34.22 13.60 -12.87
N ARG A 328 -33.31 14.23 -12.13
CA ARG A 328 -32.21 15.02 -12.67
C ARG A 328 -30.95 14.17 -12.74
N ARG A 329 -30.28 14.19 -13.89
CA ARG A 329 -28.96 13.59 -14.09
C ARG A 329 -27.95 14.33 -13.22
N GLN A 330 -27.22 13.58 -12.42
CA GLN A 330 -26.04 14.04 -11.71
C GLN A 330 -24.85 13.30 -12.30
N SER A 331 -23.80 14.04 -12.64
CA SER A 331 -22.53 13.48 -13.08
C SER A 331 -21.47 13.82 -12.05
N VAL A 332 -20.89 12.81 -11.42
CA VAL A 332 -19.70 12.98 -10.59
C VAL A 332 -18.51 12.50 -11.41
N GLU A 333 -17.66 13.43 -11.80
CA GLU A 333 -16.40 13.10 -12.45
C GLU A 333 -15.40 12.65 -11.39
N ARG A 334 -14.89 11.43 -11.53
CA ARG A 334 -13.81 10.89 -10.71
C ARG A 334 -12.62 10.61 -11.59
N GLU A 335 -11.44 11.06 -11.15
CA GLU A 335 -10.20 10.68 -11.79
C GLU A 335 -9.71 9.36 -11.20
N ILE A 336 -9.49 8.37 -12.06
CA ILE A 336 -8.97 7.06 -11.69
C ILE A 336 -7.60 6.89 -12.36
N CYS A 337 -6.58 6.71 -11.54
CA CYS A 337 -5.21 6.51 -11.99
C CYS A 337 -4.79 5.04 -11.88
N PRO A 338 -3.97 4.53 -12.82
CA PRO A 338 -3.40 3.19 -12.72
C PRO A 338 -2.50 3.10 -11.47
N ARG A 339 -2.53 1.93 -10.83
CA ARG A 339 -1.67 1.59 -9.69
C ARG A 339 -0.29 1.19 -10.16
#